data_AF-A0AB33ERQ9-F1
#
_entry.id   AF-A0AB33ERQ9-F1
#
_cell.length_a   1.000
_cell.length_b   1.000
_cell.length_c   1.000
_cell.angle_alpha   90.00
_cell.angle_beta   90.00
_cell.angle_gamma   90.00
#
_symmetry.space_group_name_H-M   'P 1'
#
loop_
_entity.id
_entity.type
_entity.pdbx_description
1 polymer ?
#
loop_
_entity_poly.entity_id
_entity_poly.type
_entity_poly.pdbx_seq_one_letter_code
_entity_poly.pdbx_strand_id
1 'polypeptide(L)'
;MTGTTSTKTEHPADGSPRWTVVGDAGRVVYDTLGNHLALIPAGGDIDSVMGKTLARVREYAQLGEDDVVFQILGDLYRTELEFQAIVETSYTDRRCRRCGATQDLKALYSGLGYSRREWECFDGCKGGLK
;
A
#
# COMPACT_ATOMS: atom_id res chain seq x y z
N MET A 1 -8.53 16.60 3.04
CA MET A 1 -8.98 15.21 3.14
C MET A 1 -8.72 14.59 1.79
N THR A 2 -7.75 13.70 1.71
CA THR A 2 -7.50 12.90 0.50
C THR A 2 -8.62 11.87 0.42
N GLY A 3 -9.58 12.10 -0.47
CA GLY A 3 -10.77 11.27 -0.62
C GLY A 3 -10.50 10.09 -1.55
N THR A 4 -11.03 8.91 -1.21
CA THR A 4 -11.05 7.77 -2.12
C THR A 4 -12.31 7.78 -2.98
N THR A 5 -12.19 7.38 -4.24
CA THR A 5 -13.33 7.14 -5.14
C THR A 5 -13.52 5.64 -5.33
N SER A 6 -14.76 5.17 -5.21
CA SER A 6 -15.13 3.77 -5.39
C SER A 6 -16.02 3.61 -6.62
N THR A 7 -15.68 2.70 -7.53
CA THR A 7 -16.46 2.42 -8.75
C THR A 7 -16.60 0.93 -9.02
N LYS A 8 -17.76 0.54 -9.54
CA LYS A 8 -18.02 -0.80 -10.08
C LYS A 8 -18.22 -0.67 -11.58
N THR A 9 -17.45 -1.41 -12.36
CA THR A 9 -17.52 -1.42 -13.83
C THR A 9 -17.52 -2.86 -14.32
N GLU A 10 -17.73 -3.05 -15.62
CA GLU A 10 -17.47 -4.33 -16.26
C GLU A 10 -15.98 -4.45 -16.60
N HIS A 11 -15.44 -5.66 -16.51
CA HIS A 11 -14.11 -6.00 -16.94
C HIS A 11 -14.04 -5.95 -18.47
N PRO A 12 -13.09 -5.23 -19.09
CA PRO A 12 -13.11 -4.96 -20.53
C PRO A 12 -12.89 -6.22 -21.40
N ALA A 13 -12.31 -7.28 -20.85
CA ALA A 13 -12.04 -8.50 -21.61
C ALA A 13 -13.17 -9.53 -21.57
N ASP A 14 -13.96 -9.56 -20.49
CA ASP A 14 -14.89 -10.66 -20.22
C ASP A 14 -16.26 -10.22 -19.67
N GLY A 15 -16.46 -8.92 -19.44
CA GLY A 15 -17.73 -8.37 -18.95
C GLY A 15 -18.02 -8.68 -17.48
N SER A 16 -17.15 -9.39 -16.77
CA SER A 16 -17.37 -9.71 -15.37
C SER A 16 -17.29 -8.47 -14.49
N PRO A 17 -17.97 -8.44 -13.33
CA PRO A 17 -17.89 -7.29 -12.44
C PRO A 17 -16.45 -7.04 -11.94
N ARG A 18 -16.07 -5.76 -11.96
CA ARG A 18 -14.82 -5.21 -11.43
C ARG A 18 -15.15 -4.13 -10.40
N TRP A 19 -14.55 -4.22 -9.22
CA TRP A 19 -14.61 -3.17 -8.19
C TRP A 19 -13.26 -2.49 -8.10
N THR A 20 -13.26 -1.17 -8.04
CA THR A 20 -12.05 -0.35 -7.95
C THR A 20 -12.20 0.69 -6.85
N VAL A 21 -11.17 0.83 -6.02
CA VAL A 21 -11.00 1.94 -5.08
C VAL A 21 -9.74 2.71 -5.47
N VAL A 22 -9.86 4.01 -5.69
CA VAL A 22 -8.76 4.90 -6.14
C VAL A 22 -8.55 6.02 -5.14
N GLY A 23 -7.29 6.37 -4.88
CA GLY A 23 -6.91 7.62 -4.20
C GLY A 23 -5.48 8.01 -4.56
N ASP A 24 -4.92 9.00 -3.88
CA ASP A 24 -3.62 9.58 -4.26
C ASP A 24 -2.44 8.59 -4.17
N ALA A 25 -2.48 7.65 -3.23
CA ALA A 25 -1.46 6.60 -3.09
C ALA A 25 -1.54 5.48 -4.15
N GLY A 26 -2.60 5.43 -4.98
CA GLY A 26 -2.78 4.40 -5.99
C GLY A 26 -4.22 3.88 -6.08
N ARG A 27 -4.38 2.58 -6.37
CA ARG A 27 -5.70 1.93 -6.48
C ARG A 27 -5.66 0.46 -6.10
N VAL A 28 -6.79 -0.03 -5.62
CA VAL A 28 -7.05 -1.45 -5.36
C VAL A 28 -8.15 -1.93 -6.30
N VAL A 29 -7.93 -3.04 -6.98
CA VAL A 29 -8.84 -3.61 -7.99
C VAL A 29 -9.17 -5.05 -7.64
N TYR A 30 -10.45 -5.42 -7.73
CA TYR A 30 -10.89 -6.81 -7.66
C TYR A 30 -11.70 -7.21 -8.89
N ASP A 31 -11.31 -8.33 -9.50
CA ASP A 31 -11.96 -8.94 -10.67
C ASP A 31 -12.56 -10.31 -10.31
N THR A 32 -13.86 -10.49 -10.59
CA THR A 32 -14.60 -11.70 -10.21
C THR A 32 -14.12 -12.94 -10.98
N LEU A 33 -13.99 -12.84 -12.30
CA LEU A 33 -13.67 -13.99 -13.15
C LEU A 33 -12.19 -14.39 -13.02
N GLY A 34 -11.30 -13.41 -12.95
CA GLY A 34 -9.89 -13.63 -12.69
C GLY A 34 -9.59 -14.08 -11.25
N ASN A 35 -10.57 -13.98 -10.34
CA ASN A 35 -10.39 -14.09 -8.89
C ASN A 35 -9.12 -13.33 -8.47
N HIS A 36 -9.00 -12.11 -8.96
CA HIS A 36 -7.75 -11.37 -8.96
C HIS A 36 -7.93 -10.09 -8.15
N LEU A 37 -7.13 -9.97 -7.10
CA LEU A 37 -7.05 -8.79 -6.24
C LEU A 37 -5.67 -8.15 -6.45
N ALA A 38 -5.67 -6.94 -6.99
CA ALA A 38 -4.45 -6.21 -7.31
C ALA A 38 -4.37 -4.91 -6.52
N LEU A 39 -3.19 -4.63 -5.98
CA LEU A 39 -2.81 -3.36 -5.40
C LEU A 39 -1.85 -2.68 -6.35
N ILE A 40 -2.17 -1.46 -6.74
CA ILE A 40 -1.44 -0.70 -7.74
C ILE A 40 -1.09 0.65 -7.11
N PRO A 41 0.09 0.78 -6.47
CA PRO A 41 0.62 2.05 -5.99
C PRO A 41 0.72 3.07 -7.13
N ALA A 42 0.67 4.36 -6.80
CA ALA A 42 0.82 5.44 -7.77
C ALA A 42 2.16 5.39 -8.54
N GLY A 43 3.20 4.79 -7.93
CA GLY A 43 4.51 4.56 -8.55
C GLY A 43 4.54 3.47 -9.63
N GLY A 44 3.47 2.68 -9.79
CA GLY A 44 3.29 1.73 -10.89
C GLY A 44 3.70 0.29 -10.62
N ASP A 45 4.30 -0.02 -9.47
CA ASP A 45 4.68 -1.39 -9.10
C ASP A 45 3.47 -2.20 -8.64
N ILE A 46 2.96 -3.10 -9.48
CA ILE A 46 1.77 -3.90 -9.15
C ILE A 46 2.12 -5.01 -8.16
N ASP A 47 1.50 -4.99 -6.99
CA ASP A 47 1.54 -6.09 -6.03
C ASP A 47 0.21 -6.84 -6.03
N SER A 48 0.26 -8.14 -6.33
CA SER A 48 -0.91 -9.01 -6.21
C SER A 48 -1.03 -9.51 -4.78
N VAL A 49 -2.18 -9.29 -4.15
CA VAL A 49 -2.44 -9.81 -2.80
C VAL A 49 -3.13 -11.17 -2.92
N MET A 50 -2.37 -12.22 -2.64
CA MET A 50 -2.90 -13.57 -2.54
C MET A 50 -3.04 -14.00 -1.08
N GLY A 51 -4.26 -14.35 -0.65
CA GLY A 51 -4.51 -14.83 0.71
C GLY A 51 -5.97 -14.77 1.16
N LYS A 52 -6.18 -14.72 2.48
CA LYS A 52 -7.50 -14.70 3.14
C LYS A 52 -8.38 -13.53 2.71
N THR A 53 -7.79 -12.38 2.39
CA THR A 53 -8.53 -11.20 1.96
C THR A 53 -9.19 -11.41 0.60
N LEU A 54 -8.50 -12.08 -0.35
CA LEU A 54 -9.08 -12.45 -1.64
C LEU A 54 -10.31 -13.35 -1.46
N ALA A 55 -10.22 -14.36 -0.58
CA ALA A 55 -11.35 -15.25 -0.30
C ALA A 55 -12.57 -14.51 0.27
N ARG A 56 -12.33 -13.56 1.19
CA ARG A 56 -13.39 -12.75 1.80
C ARG A 56 -14.04 -11.79 0.80
N VAL A 57 -13.24 -11.11 -0.02
CA VAL A 57 -13.78 -10.24 -1.09
C VAL A 57 -14.61 -11.06 -2.07
N ARG A 58 -14.13 -12.25 -2.45
CA ARG A 58 -14.86 -13.15 -3.35
C ARG A 58 -16.21 -13.57 -2.79
N GLU A 59 -16.27 -13.95 -1.52
CA GLU A 59 -17.50 -14.37 -0.87
C GLU A 59 -18.57 -13.28 -0.98
N TYR A 60 -18.26 -12.04 -0.59
CA TYR A 60 -19.21 -10.93 -0.66
C TYR A 60 -19.55 -10.51 -2.09
N ALA A 61 -18.59 -10.58 -3.02
CA ALA A 61 -18.84 -10.32 -4.43
C ALA A 61 -19.85 -11.32 -5.04
N GLN A 62 -19.80 -12.59 -4.62
CA GLN A 62 -20.75 -13.62 -5.07
C GLN A 62 -22.15 -13.44 -4.46
N LEU A 63 -22.23 -12.85 -3.27
CA LEU A 63 -23.49 -12.51 -2.61
C LEU A 63 -24.12 -11.21 -3.14
N GLY A 64 -23.40 -10.44 -3.96
CA GLY A 64 -23.86 -9.14 -4.47
C GLY A 64 -23.76 -8.01 -3.44
N GLU A 65 -22.99 -8.20 -2.37
CA GLU A 65 -22.80 -7.25 -1.27
C GLU A 65 -21.74 -6.20 -1.64
N ASP A 66 -22.08 -5.33 -2.61
CA ASP A 66 -21.16 -4.35 -3.20
C ASP A 66 -20.54 -3.41 -2.15
N ASP A 67 -21.34 -2.94 -1.18
CA ASP A 67 -20.89 -2.04 -0.11
C ASP A 67 -19.79 -2.69 0.74
N VAL A 68 -19.94 -3.98 1.05
CA VAL A 68 -18.96 -4.75 1.83
C VAL A 68 -17.69 -4.98 1.02
N VAL A 69 -17.80 -5.26 -0.28
CA VAL A 69 -16.65 -5.35 -1.18
C VAL A 69 -15.86 -4.04 -1.15
N PHE A 70 -16.52 -2.89 -1.35
CA PHE A 70 -15.86 -1.60 -1.31
C PHE A 70 -15.24 -1.27 0.05
N GLN A 71 -15.89 -1.67 1.16
CA GLN A 71 -15.32 -1.52 2.48
C GLN A 71 -13.99 -2.28 2.61
N ILE A 72 -13.95 -3.56 2.19
CA ILE A 72 -12.72 -4.37 2.26
C ILE A 72 -11.62 -3.79 1.36
N LEU A 73 -11.95 -3.38 0.14
CA LEU A 73 -10.98 -2.76 -0.78
C LEU A 73 -10.48 -1.42 -0.25
N GLY A 74 -11.35 -0.62 0.39
CA GLY A 74 -10.98 0.64 1.04
C GLY A 74 -10.07 0.43 2.26
N ASP A 75 -10.31 -0.62 3.05
CA ASP A 75 -9.43 -1.00 4.16
C ASP A 75 -8.04 -1.38 3.63
N LEU A 76 -7.98 -2.23 2.60
CA LEU A 76 -6.73 -2.59 1.94
C LEU A 76 -5.99 -1.37 1.37
N TYR A 77 -6.72 -0.47 0.72
CA TYR A 77 -6.13 0.77 0.20
C TYR A 77 -5.43 1.55 1.33
N ARG A 78 -6.12 1.72 2.47
CA ARG A 78 -5.58 2.48 3.60
C ARG A 78 -4.38 1.80 4.24
N THR A 79 -4.44 0.49 4.47
CA THR A 79 -3.39 -0.23 5.20
C THR A 79 -2.16 -0.54 4.34
N GLU A 80 -2.36 -0.79 3.05
CA GLU A 80 -1.27 -1.24 2.17
C GLU A 80 -0.74 -0.13 1.27
N LEU A 81 -1.57 0.80 0.79
CA LEU A 81 -1.10 1.86 -0.11
C LEU A 81 -0.89 3.18 0.63
N GLU A 82 -1.92 3.70 1.30
CA GLU A 82 -1.83 5.01 1.96
C GLU A 82 -0.81 4.99 3.12
N PHE A 83 -0.83 3.94 3.95
CA PHE A 83 0.15 3.79 5.02
C PHE A 83 1.58 3.65 4.49
N GLN A 84 1.82 2.85 3.44
CA GLN A 84 3.16 2.72 2.85
C GLN A 84 3.65 4.05 2.26
N ALA A 85 2.79 4.80 1.57
CA ALA A 85 3.13 6.11 1.02
C ALA A 85 3.50 7.12 2.13
N ILE A 86 2.75 7.13 3.24
CA ILE A 86 3.05 7.99 4.41
C ILE A 86 4.39 7.60 5.04
N VAL A 87 4.62 6.29 5.21
CA VAL A 87 5.88 5.73 5.70
C VAL A 87 7.02 6.21 4.79
N GLU A 88 7.00 5.91 3.49
CA GLU A 88 8.05 6.30 2.54
C GLU A 88 8.34 7.80 2.54
N THR A 89 7.31 8.64 2.55
CA THR A 89 7.44 10.10 2.61
C THR A 89 8.06 10.57 3.94
N SER A 90 7.69 9.95 5.05
CA SER A 90 8.21 10.29 6.39
C SER A 90 9.65 9.80 6.64
N TYR A 91 10.12 8.80 5.89
CA TYR A 91 11.48 8.24 6.04
C TYR A 91 12.49 8.85 5.07
N THR A 92 12.05 9.33 3.90
CA THR A 92 12.91 10.08 2.96
C THR A 92 13.28 11.48 3.45
N ASP A 93 12.50 12.05 4.37
CA ASP A 93 12.76 13.38 4.95
C ASP A 93 13.55 13.36 6.28
N ARG A 94 13.95 12.17 6.77
CA ARG A 94 14.88 12.09 7.92
C ARG A 94 16.32 12.20 7.46
N ARG A 95 16.72 13.42 7.10
CA ARG A 95 18.14 13.77 7.09
C ARG A 95 18.66 13.80 8.53
N CYS A 96 19.76 13.13 8.82
CA CYS A 96 20.44 13.36 10.11
C CYS A 96 20.82 14.85 10.16
N ARG A 97 20.19 15.64 11.06
CA ARG A 97 20.43 17.10 11.19
C ARG A 97 21.91 17.45 11.38
N ARG A 98 22.72 16.49 11.83
CA ARG A 98 24.16 16.67 12.10
C ARG A 98 25.06 16.49 10.88
N CYS A 99 24.77 15.55 9.97
CA CYS A 99 25.67 15.26 8.84
C CYS A 99 24.98 15.20 7.47
N GLY A 100 23.68 15.49 7.38
CA GLY A 100 22.94 15.58 6.11
C GLY A 100 22.77 14.24 5.37
N ALA A 101 23.32 13.15 5.90
CA ALA A 101 23.21 11.83 5.33
C ALA A 101 21.75 11.37 5.26
N THR A 102 21.37 10.89 4.07
CA THR A 102 20.13 10.16 3.81
C THR A 102 20.45 8.67 3.90
N GLN A 103 19.80 7.96 4.81
CA GLN A 103 19.97 6.51 4.88
C GLN A 103 18.83 5.85 4.09
N ASP A 104 19.19 4.93 3.19
CA ASP A 104 18.22 4.08 2.50
C ASP A 104 17.72 3.01 3.48
N LEU A 105 16.68 3.34 4.23
CA LEU A 105 16.13 2.52 5.32
C LEU A 105 15.37 1.28 4.80
N LYS A 106 15.25 1.09 3.48
CA LYS A 106 14.60 -0.08 2.87
C LYS A 106 15.25 -1.40 3.32
N ALA A 107 16.54 -1.38 3.66
CA ALA A 107 17.30 -2.54 4.14
C ALA A 107 17.07 -2.92 5.62
N LEU A 108 16.48 -2.04 6.44
CA LEU A 108 16.33 -2.27 7.88
C LEU A 108 15.02 -2.99 8.27
N TYR A 109 14.01 -2.95 7.40
CA TYR A 109 12.67 -3.46 7.73
C TYR A 109 12.33 -4.84 7.16
N SER A 110 13.16 -5.43 6.30
CA SER A 110 13.00 -6.83 5.89
C SER A 110 13.34 -7.84 7.00
N GLY A 111 13.71 -7.38 8.21
CA GLY A 111 14.27 -8.23 9.27
C GLY A 111 13.45 -8.42 10.54
N LEU A 112 12.89 -7.39 11.19
CA LEU A 112 12.52 -7.52 12.61
C LEU A 112 11.33 -6.65 13.04
N GLY A 113 10.40 -7.28 13.76
CA GLY A 113 9.24 -6.63 14.37
C GLY A 113 9.63 -5.58 15.43
N TYR A 114 9.01 -4.41 15.29
CA TYR A 114 8.77 -3.34 16.29
C TYR A 114 9.93 -2.85 17.19
N SER A 115 10.17 -1.53 17.21
CA SER A 115 9.63 -0.62 18.24
C SER A 115 10.22 0.79 18.11
N ARG A 116 9.36 1.77 18.41
CA ARG A 116 9.57 3.22 18.39
C ARG A 116 10.54 3.65 19.48
N ARG A 117 11.85 3.44 19.31
CA ARG A 117 12.89 4.13 20.09
C ARG A 117 13.54 5.19 19.22
N GLU A 118 13.71 6.36 19.81
CA GLU A 118 14.39 7.51 19.25
C GLU A 118 15.66 7.08 18.52
N TRP A 119 15.72 7.36 17.23
CA TRP A 119 16.95 7.23 16.46
C TRP A 119 17.81 8.46 16.75
N GLU A 120 18.69 8.36 17.75
CA GLU A 120 19.93 9.14 17.73
C GLU A 120 20.81 8.56 16.61
N CYS A 121 21.37 9.42 15.74
CA CYS A 121 22.10 9.02 14.52
C CYS A 121 23.07 7.86 14.84
N PHE A 122 22.71 6.64 14.42
CA PHE A 122 23.45 5.41 14.75
C PHE A 122 24.83 5.47 14.09
N ASP A 123 25.85 5.81 14.89
CA ASP A 123 27.29 5.52 14.77
C ASP A 123 27.99 5.56 13.38
N GLY A 124 27.41 6.27 12.40
CA GLY A 124 27.86 6.27 11.01
C GLY A 124 28.45 7.57 10.48
N CYS A 125 28.40 8.70 11.20
CA CYS A 125 29.14 9.91 10.78
C CYS A 125 30.65 9.79 11.17
N LYS A 126 31.29 8.63 10.97
CA LYS A 126 32.74 8.45 11.10
C LYS A 126 33.38 8.41 9.71
N GLY A 127 33.95 9.55 9.31
CA GLY A 127 34.88 9.69 8.18
C GLY A 127 34.30 10.48 7.00
N GLY A 128 34.75 11.69 6.67
CA GLY A 128 35.89 12.42 7.20
C GLY A 128 35.84 13.90 6.84
N LEU A 129 36.23 14.71 7.83
CA LEU A 129 37.01 15.91 7.57
C LEU A 129 38.47 15.46 7.48
N LYS A 130 38.98 15.42 6.24
CA LYS A 130 40.36 15.80 5.93
C LYS A 130 40.32 16.61 4.66
#